data_AF-A0A7V8CRF4-F1
#
_entry.id   AF-A0A7V8CRF4-F1
#
_cell.length_a   1.000
_cell.length_b   1.000
_cell.length_c   1.000
_cell.angle_alpha   90.00
_cell.angle_beta   90.00
_cell.angle_gamma   90.00
#
_symmetry.space_group_name_H-M   'P 1'
#
loop_
_entity.id
_entity.type
_entity.pdbx_description
1 polymer ?
#
loop_
_entity_poly.entity_id
_entity_poly.type
_entity_poly.pdbx_seq_one_letter_code
_entity_poly.pdbx_strand_id
1 'polypeptide(L)'
;METQNHPAPDRASTVFRLYVGGNAIVTWYVAMTDPRSLMHLVASTRDGAILIWMLMGVGLAALLDALVNDVLPARFHWRLGRRQRHYVLAALAFCYIAQLYVEFFNMRSGGLLAYYLWNAATIMTIAFIDAHQRNQDAQCSTVCN
;
A
#
# COMPACT_ATOMS: atom_id res chain seq x y z
N MET A 1 13.39 21.25 -30.97
CA MET A 1 12.39 20.22 -30.66
C MET A 1 13.07 19.19 -29.78
N GLU A 2 13.16 19.46 -28.49
CA GLU A 2 13.63 18.47 -27.50
C GLU A 2 12.57 17.39 -27.41
N THR A 3 12.93 16.19 -27.86
CA THR A 3 12.23 14.97 -27.48
C THR A 3 12.33 14.85 -25.96
N GLN A 4 11.28 15.29 -25.26
CA GLN A 4 11.08 14.96 -23.86
C GLN A 4 11.04 13.44 -23.76
N ASN A 5 12.18 12.84 -23.42
CA ASN A 5 12.25 11.48 -22.91
C ASN A 5 11.42 11.46 -21.64
N HIS A 6 10.11 11.24 -21.77
CA HIS A 6 9.30 10.89 -20.64
C HIS A 6 9.91 9.61 -20.05
N PRO A 7 10.39 9.63 -18.80
CA PRO A 7 10.83 8.41 -18.16
C PRO A 7 9.69 7.42 -18.28
N ALA A 8 9.99 6.24 -18.82
CA ALA A 8 8.99 5.19 -18.99
C ALA A 8 8.27 5.02 -17.64
N PRO A 9 6.93 4.93 -17.61
CA PRO A 9 6.21 4.75 -16.37
C PRO A 9 6.81 3.53 -15.67
N ASP A 10 7.25 3.69 -14.42
CA ASP A 10 7.86 2.63 -13.61
C ASP A 10 6.84 1.51 -13.39
N ARG A 11 6.72 0.62 -14.39
CA ARG A 11 5.73 -0.45 -14.44
C ARG A 11 5.81 -1.34 -13.20
N ALA A 12 7.01 -1.51 -12.66
CA ALA A 12 7.24 -2.22 -11.41
C ALA A 12 6.49 -1.56 -10.24
N SER A 13 6.68 -0.25 -10.02
CA SER A 13 6.04 0.51 -8.94
C SER A 13 4.50 0.47 -9.05
N THR A 14 3.96 0.55 -10.26
CA THR A 14 2.52 0.40 -10.52
C THR A 14 2.00 -0.97 -10.11
N VAL A 15 2.64 -2.05 -10.58
CA VAL A 15 2.22 -3.42 -10.27
C VAL A 15 2.26 -3.68 -8.77
N PHE A 16 3.27 -3.16 -8.07
CA PHE A 16 3.34 -3.29 -6.61
C PHE A 16 2.20 -2.57 -5.89
N ARG A 17 1.82 -1.37 -6.32
CA ARG A 17 0.70 -0.63 -5.71
C ARG A 17 -0.64 -1.32 -5.96
N LEU A 18 -0.84 -1.85 -7.16
CA LEU A 18 -2.00 -2.68 -7.48
C LEU A 18 -2.04 -3.94 -6.62
N TYR A 19 -0.89 -4.60 -6.43
CA TYR A 19 -0.78 -5.79 -5.58
C TYR A 19 -1.08 -5.48 -4.12
N VAL A 20 -0.42 -4.47 -3.53
CA VAL A 20 -0.60 -4.12 -2.11
C VAL A 20 -2.01 -3.61 -1.83
N GLY A 21 -2.54 -2.72 -2.69
CA GLY A 21 -3.90 -2.22 -2.58
C GLY A 21 -4.95 -3.32 -2.78
N GLY A 22 -4.74 -4.18 -3.77
CA GLY A 22 -5.60 -5.35 -4.02
C GLY A 22 -5.59 -6.32 -2.85
N ASN A 23 -4.42 -6.65 -2.31
CA ASN A 23 -4.30 -7.52 -1.16
C ASN A 23 -4.99 -6.93 0.08
N ALA A 24 -4.91 -5.61 0.31
CA ALA A 24 -5.64 -4.95 1.38
C ALA A 24 -7.17 -5.06 1.23
N ILE A 25 -7.70 -4.91 0.01
CA ILE A 25 -9.14 -5.10 -0.27
C ILE A 25 -9.55 -6.57 -0.09
N VAL A 26 -8.76 -7.52 -0.59
CA VAL A 26 -9.02 -8.96 -0.43
C VAL A 26 -8.99 -9.34 1.06
N THR A 27 -8.05 -8.78 1.82
CA THR A 27 -7.92 -8.97 3.27
C THR A 27 -9.17 -8.48 3.99
N TRP A 28 -9.64 -7.28 3.67
CA TRP A 28 -10.90 -6.76 4.21
C TRP A 28 -12.10 -7.63 3.82
N TYR A 29 -12.18 -8.06 2.55
CA TYR A 29 -13.27 -8.89 2.06
C TYR A 29 -13.34 -10.22 2.83
N VAL A 30 -12.22 -10.95 2.93
CA VAL A 30 -12.14 -12.21 3.68
C VAL A 30 -12.52 -12.01 5.15
N ALA A 31 -12.05 -10.94 5.78
CA ALA A 31 -12.38 -10.63 7.16
C ALA A 31 -13.89 -10.41 7.39
N MET A 32 -14.59 -9.84 6.41
CA MET A 32 -16.02 -9.54 6.51
C MET A 32 -16.91 -10.72 6.10
N THR A 33 -16.49 -11.52 5.11
CA THR A 33 -17.35 -12.56 4.53
C THR A 33 -17.12 -13.95 5.09
N ASP A 34 -15.91 -14.26 5.58
CA ASP A 34 -15.59 -15.62 6.05
C ASP A 34 -15.47 -15.65 7.57
N PRO A 35 -16.52 -16.08 8.30
CA PRO A 35 -16.53 -16.12 9.75
C PRO A 35 -15.57 -17.16 10.33
N ARG A 36 -15.05 -18.09 9.51
CA ARG A 36 -14.05 -19.08 9.93
C ARG A 36 -12.62 -18.54 9.80
N SER A 37 -12.45 -17.40 9.14
CA SER A 37 -11.13 -16.79 9.01
C SER A 37 -10.67 -16.18 10.34
N LEU A 38 -9.39 -16.33 10.63
CA LEU A 38 -8.75 -15.65 11.77
C LEU A 38 -8.87 -14.12 11.64
N MET A 39 -8.91 -13.61 10.42
CA MET A 39 -9.13 -12.20 10.10
C MET A 39 -10.51 -11.72 10.56
N HIS A 40 -11.53 -12.55 10.46
CA HIS A 40 -12.87 -12.25 10.99
C HIS A 40 -12.86 -12.17 12.51
N LEU A 41 -12.05 -13.01 13.17
CA LEU A 41 -11.87 -12.93 14.60
C LEU A 41 -11.29 -11.57 15.00
N VAL A 42 -10.29 -11.05 14.28
CA VAL A 42 -9.79 -9.67 14.46
C VAL A 42 -10.89 -8.64 14.19
N ALA A 43 -11.65 -8.80 13.11
CA ALA A 43 -12.78 -7.93 12.77
C ALA A 43 -13.92 -7.94 13.78
N SER A 44 -14.05 -9.00 14.58
CA SER A 44 -15.08 -9.09 15.61
C SER A 44 -14.79 -8.17 16.81
N THR A 45 -13.52 -7.77 17.00
CA THR A 45 -13.13 -6.78 18.00
C THR A 45 -13.39 -5.36 17.50
N ARG A 46 -13.81 -4.45 18.37
CA ARG A 46 -14.10 -3.06 17.98
C ARG A 46 -12.89 -2.36 17.36
N ASP A 47 -11.71 -2.55 17.95
CA ASP A 47 -10.47 -1.93 17.48
C ASP A 47 -9.97 -2.57 16.18
N GLY A 48 -10.04 -3.91 16.07
CA GLY A 48 -9.67 -4.63 14.85
C GLY A 48 -10.62 -4.34 13.68
N ALA A 49 -11.92 -4.17 13.93
CA ALA A 49 -12.91 -3.76 12.92
C ALA A 49 -12.54 -2.40 12.32
N ILE A 50 -12.22 -1.42 13.16
CA ILE A 50 -11.83 -0.07 12.72
C ILE A 50 -10.57 -0.16 11.86
N LEU A 51 -9.56 -0.92 12.29
CA LEU A 51 -8.33 -1.11 11.54
C LEU A 51 -8.55 -1.78 10.19
N ILE A 52 -9.44 -2.77 10.11
CA ILE A 52 -9.78 -3.46 8.86
C ILE A 52 -10.51 -2.52 7.89
N TRP A 53 -11.40 -1.66 8.39
CA TRP A 53 -12.03 -0.62 7.56
C TRP A 53 -11.04 0.44 7.09
N MET A 54 -10.11 0.87 7.95
CA MET A 54 -9.02 1.78 7.56
C MET A 54 -8.12 1.13 6.50
N LEU A 55 -7.77 -0.14 6.67
CA LEU A 55 -6.97 -0.91 5.70
C LEU A 55 -7.64 -0.93 4.32
N MET A 56 -8.96 -1.15 4.28
CA MET A 56 -9.74 -1.08 3.03
C MET A 56 -9.69 0.32 2.42
N GLY A 57 -9.95 1.37 3.21
CA GLY A 57 -9.97 2.74 2.70
C GLY A 57 -8.62 3.16 2.11
N VAL A 58 -7.52 2.84 2.79
CA VAL A 58 -6.16 3.15 2.30
C VAL A 58 -5.79 2.25 1.11
N GLY A 59 -6.16 0.97 1.14
CA GLY A 59 -5.97 0.04 0.02
C GLY A 59 -6.69 0.46 -1.26
N LEU A 60 -7.93 0.96 -1.12
CA LEU A 60 -8.71 1.51 -2.21
C LEU A 60 -8.08 2.80 -2.74
N ALA A 61 -7.62 3.69 -1.87
CA ALA A 61 -6.89 4.90 -2.28
C ALA A 61 -5.61 4.56 -3.06
N ALA A 62 -4.85 3.54 -2.64
CA ALA A 62 -3.66 3.07 -3.34
C ALA A 62 -3.99 2.51 -4.74
N LEU A 63 -5.07 1.72 -4.84
CA LEU A 63 -5.55 1.19 -6.12
C LEU A 63 -6.03 2.28 -7.06
N LEU A 64 -6.81 3.23 -6.57
CA LEU A 64 -7.28 4.37 -7.35
C LEU A 64 -6.11 5.26 -7.80
N ASP A 65 -5.12 5.51 -6.94
CA ASP A 65 -3.94 6.28 -7.33
C ASP A 65 -3.15 5.57 -8.44
N ALA A 66 -2.97 4.26 -8.36
CA ALA A 66 -2.31 3.47 -9.40
C ALA A 66 -3.13 3.44 -10.70
N LEU A 67 -4.45 3.24 -10.62
CA LEU A 67 -5.31 3.20 -11.80
C LEU A 67 -5.37 4.55 -12.51
N VAL A 68 -5.59 5.64 -11.76
CA VAL A 68 -5.73 7.00 -12.32
C VAL A 68 -4.41 7.54 -12.86
N ASN A 69 -3.30 7.27 -12.18
CA ASN A 69 -2.03 7.87 -12.61
C ASN A 69 -1.21 6.97 -13.55
N ASP A 70 -1.39 5.65 -13.51
CA ASP A 70 -0.54 4.74 -14.27
C ASP A 70 -1.30 4.02 -15.42
N VAL A 71 -2.64 3.93 -15.36
CA VAL A 71 -3.46 3.31 -16.44
C VAL A 71 -4.14 4.35 -17.32
N LEU A 72 -4.58 5.50 -16.77
CA LEU A 72 -5.27 6.53 -17.56
C LEU A 72 -4.29 7.41 -18.38
N PRO A 73 -4.70 7.87 -19.57
CA PRO A 73 -3.86 8.70 -20.44
C PRO A 73 -3.54 10.04 -19.78
N ALA A 74 -2.40 10.63 -20.17
CA ALA A 74 -1.72 11.69 -19.43
C ALA A 74 -2.49 12.99 -19.13
N ARG A 75 -3.68 13.12 -19.71
CA ARG A 75 -4.64 14.22 -19.57
C ARG A 75 -5.32 14.24 -18.20
N PHE A 76 -5.45 13.06 -17.56
CA PHE A 76 -6.14 12.89 -16.27
C PHE A 76 -5.20 12.67 -15.09
N HIS A 77 -3.89 12.85 -15.26
CA HIS A 77 -2.94 12.64 -14.19
C HIS A 77 -3.21 13.57 -12.99
N TRP A 78 -3.44 12.98 -11.82
CA TRP A 78 -3.65 13.73 -10.59
C TRP A 78 -2.31 14.06 -9.93
N ARG A 79 -1.85 15.31 -10.06
CA ARG A 79 -0.55 15.78 -9.50
C ARG A 79 -0.46 15.63 -7.97
N LEU A 80 -1.57 15.85 -7.27
CA LEU A 80 -1.68 15.66 -5.81
C LEU A 80 -1.47 14.19 -5.39
N GLY A 81 -2.08 13.23 -6.10
CA GLY A 81 -1.90 11.80 -5.84
C GLY A 81 -0.43 11.39 -5.94
N ARG A 82 0.25 11.83 -7.01
CA ARG A 82 1.70 11.63 -7.18
C ARG A 82 2.54 12.15 -6.01
N ARG A 83 2.16 13.28 -5.41
CA ARG A 83 2.89 13.86 -4.26
C ARG A 83 2.62 13.13 -2.96
N GLN A 84 1.41 12.59 -2.77
CA GLN A 84 1.00 11.93 -1.52
C GLN A 84 1.18 10.41 -1.50
N ARG A 85 1.64 9.80 -2.60
CA ARG A 85 1.94 8.34 -2.72
C ARG A 85 2.66 7.73 -1.51
N HIS A 86 3.63 8.44 -0.94
CA HIS A 86 4.40 7.91 0.20
C HIS A 86 3.55 7.77 1.47
N TYR A 87 2.62 8.71 1.70
CA TYR A 87 1.72 8.64 2.85
C TYR A 87 0.74 7.47 2.76
N VAL A 88 0.29 7.12 1.55
CA VAL A 88 -0.61 5.98 1.34
C VAL A 88 0.10 4.66 1.66
N LEU A 89 1.35 4.51 1.19
CA LEU A 89 2.16 3.33 1.49
C LEU A 89 2.50 3.23 2.99
N ALA A 90 2.86 4.36 3.62
CA ALA A 90 3.13 4.42 5.05
C ALA A 90 1.87 4.09 5.89
N ALA A 91 0.70 4.60 5.49
CA ALA A 91 -0.57 4.30 6.15
C ALA A 91 -0.95 2.82 6.01
N LEU A 92 -0.70 2.20 4.86
CA LEU A 92 -0.87 0.75 4.66
C LEU A 92 0.04 -0.06 5.59
N ALA A 93 1.33 0.27 5.65
CA ALA A 93 2.27 -0.38 6.55
C ALA A 93 1.85 -0.22 8.02
N PHE A 94 1.40 0.97 8.41
CA PHE A 94 0.89 1.25 9.75
C PHE A 94 -0.34 0.38 10.08
N CYS A 95 -1.30 0.24 9.15
CA CYS A 95 -2.47 -0.60 9.37
C CYS A 95 -2.09 -2.07 9.64
N TYR A 96 -1.13 -2.63 8.88
CA TYR A 96 -0.65 -3.99 9.11
C TYR A 96 0.10 -4.16 10.45
N ILE A 97 0.91 -3.18 10.85
CA ILE A 97 1.60 -3.20 12.16
C ILE A 97 0.60 -3.07 13.31
N ALA A 98 -0.40 -2.19 13.17
CA ALA A 98 -1.45 -2.03 14.17
C ALA A 98 -2.30 -3.30 14.33
N GLN A 99 -2.62 -3.99 13.24
CA GLN A 99 -3.29 -5.29 13.28
C GLN A 99 -2.43 -6.36 13.96
N LEU A 100 -1.11 -6.35 13.72
CA LEU A 100 -0.17 -7.22 14.42
C LEU A 100 -0.17 -6.98 15.93
N TYR A 101 -0.26 -5.72 16.37
CA TYR A 101 -0.39 -5.38 17.79
C TYR A 101 -1.70 -5.92 18.37
N VAL A 102 -2.84 -5.68 17.71
CA VAL A 102 -4.15 -6.19 18.17
C VAL A 102 -4.15 -7.72 18.25
N GLU A 103 -3.56 -8.41 17.27
CA GLU A 103 -3.41 -9.87 17.29
C GLU A 103 -2.53 -10.31 18.46
N PHE A 104 -1.35 -9.72 18.65
CA PHE A 104 -0.41 -10.11 19.70
C PHE A 104 -1.04 -10.10 21.11
N PHE A 105 -1.95 -9.15 21.38
CA PHE A 105 -2.63 -9.04 22.67
C PHE A 105 -3.91 -9.87 22.78
N ASN A 106 -4.63 -10.11 21.68
CA ASN A 106 -5.95 -10.76 21.72
C ASN A 106 -5.94 -12.23 21.29
N MET A 107 -4.98 -12.67 20.47
CA MET A 107 -5.01 -13.98 19.82
C MET A 107 -3.61 -14.57 19.61
N ARG A 108 -3.46 -15.87 19.89
CA ARG A 108 -2.19 -16.60 19.79
C ARG A 108 -2.06 -17.39 18.48
N SER A 109 -2.53 -16.87 17.35
CA SER A 109 -2.32 -17.55 16.06
C SER A 109 -1.00 -17.13 15.44
N GLY A 110 0.02 -18.00 15.56
CA GLY A 110 1.34 -17.75 14.95
C GLY A 110 1.30 -17.55 13.43
N GLY A 111 0.33 -18.18 12.75
CA GLY A 111 0.14 -18.03 11.31
C GLY A 111 -0.33 -16.64 10.89
N LEU A 112 -1.24 -16.03 11.66
CA LEU A 112 -1.71 -14.67 11.37
C LEU A 112 -0.61 -13.64 11.62
N LEU A 113 0.17 -13.85 12.68
CA LEU A 113 1.29 -13.00 13.05
C LEU A 113 2.38 -13.01 11.96
N ALA A 114 2.71 -14.19 11.44
CA ALA A 114 3.62 -14.33 10.30
C ALA A 114 3.08 -13.63 9.04
N TYR A 115 1.78 -13.74 8.77
CA TYR A 115 1.13 -13.06 7.64
C TYR A 115 1.23 -11.53 7.76
N TYR A 116 0.88 -10.95 8.91
CA TYR A 116 0.97 -9.50 9.09
C TYR A 116 2.41 -9.00 9.06
N LEU A 117 3.34 -9.72 9.69
CA LEU A 117 4.75 -9.36 9.67
C LEU A 117 5.32 -9.40 8.24
N TRP A 118 4.97 -10.42 7.46
CA TRP A 118 5.38 -10.54 6.07
C TRP A 118 4.85 -9.39 5.21
N ASN A 119 3.57 -9.06 5.34
CA ASN A 119 2.97 -7.94 4.60
C ASN A 119 3.57 -6.60 4.99
N ALA A 120 3.75 -6.36 6.30
CA ALA A 120 4.40 -5.14 6.79
C ALA A 120 5.85 -5.01 6.27
N ALA A 121 6.63 -6.09 6.36
CA ALA A 121 8.01 -6.11 5.85
C ALA A 121 8.05 -5.84 4.34
N THR A 122 7.18 -6.49 3.57
CA THR A 122 7.12 -6.31 2.11
C THR A 122 6.80 -4.87 1.74
N ILE A 123 5.78 -4.26 2.37
CA ILE A 123 5.38 -2.87 2.11
C ILE A 123 6.50 -1.90 2.51
N MET A 124 7.17 -2.16 3.63
CA MET A 124 8.25 -1.32 4.13
C MET A 124 9.49 -1.39 3.22
N THR A 125 9.87 -2.58 2.74
CA THR A 125 10.94 -2.75 1.75
C THR A 125 10.61 -2.02 0.46
N ILE A 126 9.38 -2.14 -0.05
CA ILE A 126 8.95 -1.44 -1.27
C ILE A 126 8.98 0.07 -1.06
N ALA A 127 8.48 0.57 0.07
CA ALA A 127 8.52 2.00 0.40
C ALA A 127 9.96 2.52 0.48
N PHE A 128 10.89 1.72 0.98
CA PHE A 128 12.31 2.07 1.02
C PHE A 128 12.95 2.11 -0.37
N ILE A 129 12.66 1.13 -1.23
CA ILE A 129 13.13 1.11 -2.63
C ILE A 129 12.59 2.32 -3.39
N ASP A 130 11.30 2.60 -3.27
CA ASP A 130 10.64 3.73 -3.94
C ASP A 130 11.14 5.09 -3.40
N ALA A 131 11.54 5.18 -2.12
CA ALA A 131 12.22 6.35 -1.57
C ALA A 131 13.66 6.48 -2.10
N HIS A 132 14.39 5.38 -2.23
CA HIS A 132 15.75 5.36 -2.75
C HIS A 132 15.81 5.79 -4.23
N GLN A 133 14.90 5.26 -5.06
CA GLN A 133 14.76 5.64 -6.47
C GLN A 133 14.48 7.14 -6.62
N ARG A 134 13.56 7.69 -5.83
CA ARG A 134 13.26 9.13 -5.85
C ARG A 134 14.44 10.02 -5.46
N ASN A 135 15.26 9.58 -4.49
CA ASN A 135 16.48 10.31 -4.13
C ASN A 135 17.50 10.31 -5.27
N GLN A 136 17.64 9.20 -6.00
CA GLN A 136 18.52 9.13 -7.18
C GLN A 136 18.04 10.05 -8.30
N ASP A 137 16.74 10.06 -8.59
CA ASP A 137 16.14 10.95 -9.60
C ASP A 137 16.32 12.43 -9.24
N ALA A 138 16.14 12.78 -7.97
CA ALA A 138 16.35 14.15 -7.48
C ALA A 138 17.81 14.59 -7.65
N GLN A 139 18.78 13.72 -7.29
CA GLN A 139 20.20 14.00 -7.47
C GLN A 139 20.59 14.16 -8.95
N CYS A 140 20.03 13.33 -9.84
CA CYS A 140 20.28 13.43 -11.27
C CYS A 140 19.77 14.77 -11.84
N SER A 141 18.59 15.23 -11.39
CA SER A 141 18.02 16.52 -11.80
C SER A 141 18.84 17.74 -11.36
N THR A 142 19.60 17.63 -10.26
CA THR A 142 20.49 18.72 -9.78
C THR A 142 21.84 18.77 -10.49
N VAL A 143 22.30 17.66 -11.08
CA VAL A 143 23.60 17.58 -11.78
C VAL A 143 23.45 17.88 -13.29
N CYS A 144 22.26 17.67 -13.85
CA CYS A 144 21.96 17.98 -15.26
C CYS A 144 21.42 19.40 -15.50
N ASN A 145 21.37 20.25 -14.47
CA ASN A 145 21.13 21.69 -14.56
C ASN A 145 22.44 22.46 -14.41
#